data_AF-A0A3N5U121-F1
#
_entry.id   AF-A0A3N5U121-F1
#
_cell.length_a   1.000
_cell.length_b   1.000
_cell.length_c   1.000
_cell.angle_alpha   90.00
_cell.angle_beta   90.00
_cell.angle_gamma   90.00
#
_symmetry.space_group_name_H-M   'P 1'
#
loop_
_entity.id
_entity.type
_entity.pdbx_description
1 polymer ?
#
loop_
_entity_poly.entity_id
_entity_poly.type
_entity_poly.pdbx_seq_one_letter_code
_entity_poly.pdbx_strand_id
1 'polypeptide(L)'
;LSDACPENLSLEVFVHGALCYGVSGRCYWSSYFGGKSGLRGRCVQPCRRVYSQGGGTGRFFSCMDLSLDVLSRVLYTVPGISAWKIEGRKKGPHYVYYTVSAYKLLRDSGNDPASKKNALELLERSLGRKGTHYNFLPQRPWNPVSPDGRTGSGLLIGKVQGAAQNPYLVPVEELLPGDLLRIGYEDEGGSGLLRVGKFVPKKGRLYIKPPLGKKRGSELPVFLADRREKALDEMIKELEGEADKISFSDKQASPVMLKLTERYNYKTAAYEMHVYRKYTKPGKETTAGLWIDVNNPDKAETTVDRTIWWWLPPVIWPEEEKEIKRKVSHVVRNGCRNFVLNAPWQTALFDAPDILNLWTGPFCNISNVLAVKMMQTLGFSGVILSPELGQDDYMLIMKKSPLPLGMVISGNWPLTISRVISEQVKTQLPLISPKGELAWAAGYGSNYWVYPNWKIDLTDKKKELKKAGFSMFVHLIEQLPPGIEMKKREGRWNWDLSLS
;
A
#
# COMPACT_ATOMS: atom_id res chain seq x y z
N LEU A 1 -14.18 -15.47 11.14
CA LEU A 1 -14.47 -14.19 10.42
C LEU A 1 -15.90 -14.18 9.92
N SER A 2 -16.33 -15.16 9.12
CA SER A 2 -17.74 -15.31 8.72
C SER A 2 -18.69 -15.30 9.93
N ASP A 3 -18.43 -16.15 10.93
CA ASP A 3 -19.23 -16.21 12.16
C ASP A 3 -19.25 -14.92 12.99
N ALA A 4 -18.30 -14.00 12.75
CA ALA A 4 -18.21 -12.71 13.42
C ALA A 4 -18.71 -11.55 12.54
N CYS A 5 -19.24 -11.84 11.35
CA CYS A 5 -19.79 -10.82 10.45
C CYS A 5 -21.14 -10.34 11.00
N PRO A 6 -21.36 -9.02 11.18
CA PRO A 6 -22.64 -8.51 11.65
C PRO A 6 -23.81 -8.88 10.72
N GLU A 7 -25.01 -9.08 11.26
CA GLU A 7 -26.19 -9.62 10.55
C GLU A 7 -26.58 -8.88 9.26
N ASN A 8 -26.23 -7.60 9.13
CA ASN A 8 -26.54 -6.75 7.96
C ASN A 8 -25.30 -6.41 7.11
N LEU A 9 -24.20 -7.13 7.30
CA LEU A 9 -22.98 -6.96 6.50
C LEU A 9 -22.64 -8.26 5.78
N SER A 10 -21.96 -8.11 4.65
CA SER A 10 -21.38 -9.20 3.90
C SER A 10 -19.88 -9.02 3.76
N LEU A 11 -19.19 -10.12 3.50
CA LEU A 11 -17.76 -10.17 3.29
C LEU A 11 -17.43 -10.15 1.79
N GLU A 12 -16.37 -9.44 1.47
CA GLU A 12 -15.69 -9.45 0.18
C GLU A 12 -14.31 -10.11 0.36
N VAL A 13 -13.94 -11.02 -0.54
CA VAL A 13 -12.63 -11.69 -0.51
C VAL A 13 -11.82 -11.32 -1.73
N PHE A 14 -10.58 -10.86 -1.53
CA PHE A 14 -9.64 -10.66 -2.62
C PHE A 14 -9.09 -11.99 -3.13
N VAL A 15 -9.43 -12.36 -4.37
CA VAL A 15 -9.11 -13.68 -4.94
C VAL A 15 -8.01 -13.64 -6.00
N HIS A 16 -7.82 -12.52 -6.70
CA HIS A 16 -6.87 -12.48 -7.82
C HIS A 16 -6.32 -11.08 -8.11
N GLY A 17 -5.05 -11.01 -8.53
CA GLY A 17 -4.43 -9.82 -9.08
C GLY A 17 -3.27 -9.29 -8.23
N ALA A 18 -2.79 -8.09 -8.54
CA ALA A 18 -1.50 -7.62 -8.02
C ALA A 18 -1.47 -7.46 -6.50
N LEU A 19 -0.57 -8.20 -5.82
CA LEU A 19 -0.30 -7.98 -4.40
C LEU A 19 0.49 -6.69 -4.20
N CYS A 20 0.05 -5.89 -3.23
CA CYS A 20 0.83 -4.79 -2.70
C CYS A 20 1.89 -5.33 -1.74
N TYR A 21 3.10 -4.77 -1.80
CA TYR A 21 4.15 -5.08 -0.82
C TYR A 21 3.80 -4.54 0.57
N GLY A 22 3.25 -3.34 0.62
CA GLY A 22 2.81 -2.71 1.86
C GLY A 22 1.45 -3.23 2.32
N VAL A 23 1.26 -3.31 3.63
CA VAL A 23 -0.06 -3.51 4.24
C VAL A 23 -1.00 -2.40 3.79
N SER A 24 -2.28 -2.72 3.58
CA SER A 24 -3.29 -1.74 3.17
C SER A 24 -3.28 -0.52 4.09
N GLY A 25 -3.25 0.68 3.51
CA GLY A 25 -3.17 1.92 4.29
C GLY A 25 -1.78 2.25 4.87
N ARG A 26 -0.73 1.47 4.56
CA ARG A 26 0.62 1.61 5.15
C ARG A 26 1.74 1.78 4.12
N CYS A 27 1.43 2.20 2.89
CA CYS A 27 2.41 2.43 1.85
C CYS A 27 2.39 3.89 1.37
N TYR A 28 3.47 4.61 1.66
CA TYR A 28 3.70 6.02 1.35
C TYR A 28 4.79 6.19 0.27
N TRP A 29 5.45 5.10 -0.10
CA TRP A 29 6.66 5.05 -0.90
C TRP A 29 6.60 5.90 -2.18
N SER A 30 5.49 5.81 -2.90
CA SER A 30 5.26 6.55 -4.15
C SER A 30 5.02 8.05 -3.92
N SER A 31 4.36 8.42 -2.83
CA SER A 31 4.21 9.84 -2.45
C SER A 31 5.54 10.42 -2.00
N TYR A 32 6.27 9.70 -1.14
CA TYR A 32 7.51 10.17 -0.55
C TYR A 32 8.57 10.54 -1.61
N PHE A 33 8.65 9.78 -2.70
CA PHE A 33 9.62 10.03 -3.77
C PHE A 33 9.12 10.90 -4.93
N GLY A 34 7.82 11.21 -5.02
CA GLY A 34 7.31 11.95 -6.18
C GLY A 34 5.87 12.45 -6.12
N GLY A 35 5.32 12.65 -4.92
CA GLY A 35 3.98 13.22 -4.69
C GLY A 35 2.79 12.33 -5.08
N LYS A 36 3.03 11.22 -5.79
CA LYS A 36 1.99 10.32 -6.29
C LYS A 36 1.54 9.32 -5.21
N SER A 37 0.60 9.74 -4.36
CA SER A 37 0.09 8.92 -3.25
C SER A 37 -0.52 7.59 -3.68
N GLY A 38 -0.03 6.51 -3.08
CA GLY A 38 -0.61 5.18 -3.26
C GLY A 38 -1.99 5.06 -2.60
N LEU A 39 -2.15 5.71 -1.44
CA LEU A 39 -3.40 5.74 -0.67
C LEU A 39 -4.53 6.46 -1.41
N ARG A 40 -4.20 7.43 -2.26
CA ARG A 40 -5.15 8.14 -3.12
C ARG A 40 -5.21 7.58 -4.54
N GLY A 41 -4.85 6.32 -4.75
CA GLY A 41 -4.96 5.70 -6.06
C GLY A 41 -4.10 6.36 -7.14
N ARG A 42 -2.87 6.80 -6.83
CA ARG A 42 -1.90 7.36 -7.79
C ARG A 42 -0.53 6.65 -7.80
N CYS A 43 -0.39 5.54 -7.07
CA CYS A 43 0.86 4.75 -6.98
C CYS A 43 1.56 4.53 -8.34
N VAL A 44 2.88 4.77 -8.38
CA VAL A 44 3.77 4.45 -9.52
C VAL A 44 4.72 3.28 -9.24
N GLN A 45 4.36 2.44 -8.27
CA GLN A 45 4.98 1.15 -7.99
C GLN A 45 6.51 1.18 -7.75
N PRO A 46 7.06 2.10 -6.92
CA PRO A 46 8.51 2.16 -6.67
C PRO A 46 9.08 0.88 -6.04
N CYS A 47 8.28 0.14 -5.25
CA CYS A 47 8.68 -1.15 -4.69
C CYS A 47 9.01 -2.22 -5.74
N ARG A 48 8.56 -2.04 -7.00
CA ARG A 48 8.81 -3.02 -8.08
C ARG A 48 10.14 -2.79 -8.80
N ARG A 49 10.90 -1.76 -8.41
CA ARG A 49 12.21 -1.44 -8.99
C ARG A 49 13.27 -2.47 -8.60
N VAL A 50 14.36 -2.54 -9.37
CA VAL A 50 15.59 -3.23 -8.99
C VAL A 50 16.34 -2.42 -7.92
N TYR A 51 16.60 -2.99 -6.76
CA TYR A 51 17.39 -2.38 -5.70
C TYR A 51 18.74 -3.07 -5.59
N SER A 52 19.76 -2.38 -5.07
CA SER A 52 21.06 -2.97 -4.74
C SER A 52 21.30 -2.99 -3.23
N GLN A 53 21.94 -4.05 -2.74
CA GLN A 53 22.39 -4.21 -1.35
C GLN A 53 23.55 -5.20 -1.30
N GLY A 54 24.62 -4.85 -0.57
CA GLY A 54 25.72 -5.78 -0.27
C GLY A 54 26.40 -6.41 -1.50
N GLY A 55 26.48 -5.69 -2.63
CA GLY A 55 27.05 -6.18 -3.89
C GLY A 55 26.07 -6.95 -4.79
N GLY A 56 24.88 -7.29 -4.30
CA GLY A 56 23.79 -7.90 -5.08
C GLY A 56 22.79 -6.87 -5.62
N THR A 57 22.04 -7.25 -6.65
CA THR A 57 20.90 -6.49 -7.17
C THR A 57 19.68 -7.40 -7.33
N GLY A 58 18.48 -6.88 -7.09
CA GLY A 58 17.26 -7.66 -7.24
C GLY A 58 15.99 -6.86 -6.97
N ARG A 59 14.84 -7.42 -7.33
CA ARG A 59 13.52 -6.82 -7.10
C ARG A 59 13.00 -7.18 -5.71
N PHE A 60 13.71 -6.68 -4.71
CA PHE A 60 13.56 -7.07 -3.31
C PHE A 60 12.20 -6.78 -2.66
N PHE A 61 11.35 -5.97 -3.28
CA PHE A 61 10.02 -5.61 -2.77
C PHE A 61 8.90 -5.86 -3.80
N SER A 62 9.19 -6.58 -4.90
CA SER A 62 8.21 -6.81 -5.96
C SER A 62 7.42 -8.09 -5.71
N CYS A 63 6.15 -7.94 -5.34
CA CYS A 63 5.26 -9.08 -5.13
C CYS A 63 4.72 -9.64 -6.46
N MET A 64 4.53 -10.96 -6.49
CA MET A 64 3.72 -11.69 -7.47
C MET A 64 2.24 -11.29 -7.39
N ASP A 65 1.42 -11.77 -8.33
CA ASP A 65 -0.03 -11.57 -8.25
C ASP A 65 -0.63 -12.66 -7.34
N LEU A 66 -1.63 -12.34 -6.53
CA LEU A 66 -2.43 -13.34 -5.81
C LEU A 66 -3.25 -14.14 -6.81
N SER A 67 -3.38 -15.45 -6.60
CA SER A 67 -4.36 -16.28 -7.27
C SER A 67 -4.91 -17.28 -6.27
N LEU A 68 -6.20 -17.21 -5.95
CA LEU A 68 -6.92 -18.16 -5.09
C LEU A 68 -7.77 -19.16 -5.88
N ASP A 69 -7.37 -19.45 -7.12
CA ASP A 69 -8.03 -20.38 -8.04
C ASP A 69 -8.30 -21.75 -7.41
N VAL A 70 -7.30 -22.31 -6.69
CA VAL A 70 -7.41 -23.60 -6.00
C VAL A 70 -8.32 -23.58 -4.77
N LEU A 71 -8.63 -22.40 -4.24
CA LEU A 71 -9.49 -22.20 -3.06
C LEU A 71 -10.90 -21.73 -3.40
N SER A 72 -11.18 -21.44 -4.68
CA SER A 72 -12.48 -20.96 -5.18
C SER A 72 -13.66 -21.75 -4.60
N ARG A 73 -13.59 -23.09 -4.61
CA ARG A 73 -14.64 -23.95 -4.04
C ARG A 73 -14.83 -23.79 -2.54
N VAL A 74 -13.73 -23.75 -1.78
CA VAL A 74 -13.79 -23.55 -0.33
C VAL A 74 -14.42 -22.19 -0.04
N LEU A 75 -13.94 -21.14 -0.71
CA LEU A 75 -14.45 -19.78 -0.56
C LEU A 75 -15.94 -19.66 -0.90
N TYR A 76 -16.42 -20.39 -1.90
CA TYR A 76 -17.84 -20.39 -2.27
C TYR A 76 -18.75 -20.94 -1.16
N THR A 77 -18.26 -21.90 -0.39
CA THR A 77 -19.03 -22.53 0.69
C THR A 77 -19.04 -21.76 2.00
N VAL A 78 -18.24 -20.70 2.13
CA VAL A 78 -18.15 -19.93 3.38
C VAL A 78 -19.34 -18.97 3.48
N PRO A 79 -20.20 -19.08 4.51
CA PRO A 79 -21.32 -18.17 4.69
C PRO A 79 -20.88 -16.70 4.78
N GLY A 80 -21.75 -15.77 4.39
CA GLY A 80 -21.48 -14.33 4.48
C GLY A 80 -20.49 -13.78 3.43
N ILE A 81 -19.73 -14.61 2.70
CA ILE A 81 -18.96 -14.14 1.54
C ILE A 81 -19.92 -13.92 0.37
N SER A 82 -20.11 -12.67 -0.01
CA SER A 82 -21.02 -12.26 -1.09
C SER A 82 -20.30 -11.83 -2.37
N ALA A 83 -19.01 -11.50 -2.27
CA ALA A 83 -18.24 -10.95 -3.38
C ALA A 83 -16.81 -11.51 -3.42
N TRP A 84 -16.34 -11.81 -4.63
CA TRP A 84 -14.94 -12.08 -4.92
C TRP A 84 -14.36 -10.89 -5.67
N LYS A 85 -13.31 -10.30 -5.11
CA LYS A 85 -12.63 -9.14 -5.65
C LYS A 85 -11.42 -9.54 -6.49
N ILE A 86 -11.33 -8.94 -7.67
CA ILE A 86 -10.21 -9.07 -8.61
C ILE A 86 -9.58 -7.68 -8.79
N GLU A 87 -8.25 -7.57 -8.65
CA GLU A 87 -7.51 -6.31 -8.79
C GLU A 87 -7.20 -6.05 -10.27
N GLY A 88 -7.99 -5.17 -10.88
CA GLY A 88 -7.90 -4.81 -12.29
C GLY A 88 -7.39 -3.39 -12.57
N ARG A 89 -6.85 -2.66 -11.58
CA ARG A 89 -6.50 -1.25 -11.79
C ARG A 89 -5.46 -1.07 -12.91
N LYS A 90 -5.81 -0.23 -13.90
CA LYS A 90 -5.01 0.02 -15.13
C LYS A 90 -4.82 -1.24 -16.00
N LYS A 91 -5.67 -2.25 -15.86
CA LYS A 91 -5.71 -3.42 -16.75
C LYS A 91 -6.68 -3.17 -17.90
N GLY A 92 -6.36 -3.74 -19.07
CA GLY A 92 -7.21 -3.65 -20.26
C GLY A 92 -8.40 -4.62 -20.19
N PRO A 93 -9.39 -4.47 -21.10
CA PRO A 93 -10.57 -5.33 -21.16
C PRO A 93 -10.24 -6.83 -21.25
N HIS A 94 -9.16 -7.19 -21.96
CA HIS A 94 -8.68 -8.57 -22.04
C HIS A 94 -8.43 -9.19 -20.67
N TYR A 95 -7.65 -8.52 -19.80
CA TYR A 95 -7.39 -8.99 -18.44
C TYR A 95 -8.70 -9.20 -17.68
N VAL A 96 -9.63 -8.24 -17.77
CA VAL A 96 -10.91 -8.27 -17.04
C VAL A 96 -11.75 -9.46 -17.51
N TYR A 97 -11.94 -9.62 -18.82
CA TYR A 97 -12.72 -10.71 -19.39
C TYR A 97 -12.17 -12.08 -18.99
N TYR A 98 -10.86 -12.31 -19.18
CA TYR A 98 -10.23 -13.60 -18.92
C TYR A 98 -10.24 -13.96 -17.44
N THR A 99 -9.91 -13.00 -16.55
CA THR A 99 -9.91 -13.27 -15.10
C THR A 99 -11.32 -13.49 -14.56
N VAL A 100 -12.29 -12.65 -14.93
CA VAL A 100 -13.68 -12.79 -14.47
C VAL A 100 -14.29 -14.09 -15.00
N SER A 101 -14.10 -14.41 -16.29
CA SER A 101 -14.60 -15.65 -16.89
C SER A 101 -14.02 -16.89 -16.21
N ALA A 102 -12.72 -16.89 -15.92
CA ALA A 102 -12.08 -17.99 -15.21
C ALA A 102 -12.67 -18.20 -13.81
N TYR A 103 -12.79 -17.15 -13.00
CA TYR A 103 -13.36 -17.28 -11.66
C TYR A 103 -14.85 -17.61 -11.68
N LYS A 104 -15.60 -17.15 -12.70
CA LYS A 104 -16.98 -17.57 -12.92
C LYS A 104 -17.07 -19.07 -13.21
N LEU A 105 -16.22 -19.61 -14.08
CA LEU A 105 -16.15 -21.06 -14.36
C LEU A 105 -15.78 -21.86 -13.11
N LEU A 106 -14.80 -21.40 -12.33
CA LEU A 106 -14.41 -22.05 -11.08
C LEU A 106 -15.54 -22.03 -10.04
N ARG A 107 -16.32 -20.95 -9.98
CA ARG A 107 -17.46 -20.79 -9.08
C ARG A 107 -18.63 -21.69 -9.49
N ASP A 108 -19.03 -21.61 -10.76
CA ASP A 108 -20.27 -22.22 -11.26
C ASP A 108 -20.10 -23.71 -11.58
N SER A 109 -18.92 -24.10 -12.08
CA SER A 109 -18.66 -25.46 -12.62
C SER A 109 -17.30 -26.03 -12.21
N GLY A 110 -16.68 -25.56 -11.13
CA GLY A 110 -15.32 -25.96 -10.73
C GLY A 110 -15.12 -27.43 -10.34
N ASN A 111 -16.21 -28.20 -10.20
CA ASN A 111 -16.17 -29.64 -9.96
C ASN A 111 -15.96 -30.45 -11.25
N ASP A 112 -16.23 -29.87 -12.42
CA ASP A 112 -15.99 -30.49 -13.72
C ASP A 112 -14.51 -30.30 -14.14
N PRO A 113 -13.74 -31.38 -14.39
CA PRO A 113 -12.34 -31.28 -14.77
C PRO A 113 -12.09 -30.44 -16.02
N ALA A 114 -12.98 -30.48 -17.01
CA ALA A 114 -12.83 -29.72 -18.24
C ALA A 114 -13.02 -28.22 -18.00
N SER A 115 -14.06 -27.83 -17.27
CA SER A 115 -14.33 -26.45 -16.85
C SER A 115 -13.19 -25.88 -16.02
N LYS A 116 -12.65 -26.67 -15.09
CA LYS A 116 -11.49 -26.28 -14.29
C LYS A 116 -10.25 -26.07 -15.15
N LYS A 117 -9.98 -26.97 -16.09
CA LYS A 117 -8.86 -26.82 -17.04
C LYS A 117 -9.00 -25.54 -17.87
N ASN A 118 -10.18 -25.29 -18.44
CA ASN A 118 -10.46 -24.08 -19.21
C ASN A 118 -10.28 -22.81 -18.38
N ALA A 119 -10.72 -22.81 -17.11
CA ALA A 119 -10.51 -21.67 -16.22
C ALA A 119 -9.03 -21.38 -15.97
N LEU A 120 -8.21 -22.41 -15.78
CA LEU A 120 -6.76 -22.24 -15.60
C LEU A 120 -6.09 -21.71 -16.87
N GLU A 121 -6.48 -22.19 -18.05
CA GLU A 121 -5.99 -21.68 -19.34
C GLU A 121 -6.34 -20.19 -19.51
N LEU A 122 -7.55 -19.77 -19.11
CA LEU A 122 -7.94 -18.37 -19.11
C LEU A 122 -7.09 -17.53 -18.13
N LEU A 123 -6.78 -18.03 -16.93
CA LEU A 123 -5.93 -17.33 -15.98
C LEU A 123 -4.49 -17.19 -16.49
N GLU A 124 -3.93 -18.21 -17.13
CA GLU A 124 -2.62 -18.13 -17.78
C GLU A 124 -2.59 -17.08 -18.89
N ARG A 125 -3.72 -16.95 -19.61
CA ARG A 125 -3.92 -15.94 -20.65
C ARG A 125 -4.24 -14.55 -20.12
N SER A 126 -4.49 -14.36 -18.83
CA SER A 126 -4.86 -13.05 -18.26
C SER A 126 -3.78 -11.96 -18.42
N LEU A 127 -2.54 -12.30 -18.82
CA LEU A 127 -1.42 -11.35 -18.97
C LEU A 127 -1.05 -10.65 -17.63
N GLY A 128 -1.31 -11.34 -16.51
CA GLY A 128 -0.87 -10.99 -15.17
C GLY A 128 0.64 -11.18 -14.94
N ARG A 129 1.07 -11.12 -13.68
CA ARG A 129 2.36 -11.68 -13.25
C ARG A 129 2.16 -13.15 -12.90
N LYS A 130 3.27 -13.82 -12.58
CA LYS A 130 3.21 -15.14 -11.93
C LYS A 130 2.30 -15.07 -10.69
N GLY A 131 1.41 -16.05 -10.56
CA GLY A 131 0.51 -16.20 -9.42
C GLY A 131 1.18 -16.81 -8.20
N THR A 132 0.67 -16.49 -7.01
CA THR A 132 0.99 -17.14 -5.73
C THR A 132 -0.26 -17.28 -4.87
N HIS A 133 -0.29 -18.32 -4.04
CA HIS A 133 -1.31 -18.52 -3.01
C HIS A 133 -0.94 -17.83 -1.68
N TYR A 134 0.26 -17.22 -1.61
CA TYR A 134 0.81 -16.55 -0.43
C TYR A 134 0.68 -17.42 0.85
N ASN A 135 -0.06 -16.95 1.85
CA ASN A 135 -0.31 -17.65 3.12
C ASN A 135 -1.70 -18.32 3.18
N PHE A 136 -2.45 -18.37 2.08
CA PHE A 136 -3.77 -18.99 2.05
C PHE A 136 -3.73 -20.53 1.96
N LEU A 137 -2.54 -21.12 1.75
CA LEU A 137 -2.28 -22.56 1.86
C LEU A 137 -1.26 -22.80 2.98
N PRO A 138 -1.69 -22.94 4.25
CA PRO A 138 -0.79 -23.05 5.40
C PRO A 138 0.22 -24.21 5.32
N GLN A 139 -0.14 -25.29 4.62
CA GLN A 139 0.71 -26.44 4.36
C GLN A 139 1.86 -26.15 3.38
N ARG A 140 1.79 -25.02 2.66
CA ARG A 140 2.79 -24.60 1.67
C ARG A 140 2.91 -23.06 1.69
N PRO A 141 3.42 -22.48 2.78
CA PRO A 141 3.59 -21.03 2.86
C PRO A 141 4.57 -20.57 1.77
N TRP A 142 4.24 -19.47 1.12
CA TRP A 142 5.07 -18.94 0.04
C TRP A 142 5.26 -17.43 0.19
N ASN A 143 6.52 -17.00 0.37
CA ASN A 143 6.88 -15.60 0.24
C ASN A 143 6.49 -15.05 -1.15
N PRO A 144 5.59 -14.05 -1.24
CA PRO A 144 5.07 -13.56 -2.51
C PRO A 144 6.07 -12.64 -3.22
N VAL A 145 7.18 -12.27 -2.57
CA VAL A 145 8.26 -11.47 -3.15
C VAL A 145 9.19 -12.38 -3.95
N SER A 146 9.45 -12.00 -5.21
CA SER A 146 10.36 -12.74 -6.09
C SER A 146 11.51 -11.83 -6.55
N PRO A 147 12.68 -11.88 -5.88
CA PRO A 147 13.81 -10.99 -6.17
C PRO A 147 14.38 -11.17 -7.58
N ASP A 148 14.42 -12.42 -8.04
CA ASP A 148 14.97 -12.82 -9.35
C ASP A 148 13.90 -12.79 -10.46
N GLY A 149 12.65 -12.47 -10.10
CA GLY A 149 11.47 -12.74 -10.90
C GLY A 149 11.25 -11.79 -12.09
N ARG A 150 10.64 -12.35 -13.14
CA ARG A 150 9.89 -11.62 -14.18
C ARG A 150 8.65 -10.98 -13.54
N THR A 151 8.83 -9.89 -12.82
CA THR A 151 7.72 -9.19 -12.14
C THR A 151 7.10 -8.08 -13.00
N GLY A 152 7.45 -8.02 -14.29
CA GLY A 152 6.68 -7.30 -15.29
C GLY A 152 5.35 -8.02 -15.54
N SER A 153 4.27 -7.26 -15.76
CA SER A 153 3.01 -7.88 -16.22
C SER A 153 3.06 -8.18 -17.71
N GLY A 154 2.44 -9.27 -18.12
CA GLY A 154 2.33 -9.69 -19.51
C GLY A 154 3.00 -11.03 -19.81
N LEU A 155 2.61 -11.66 -20.90
CA LEU A 155 3.16 -12.93 -21.35
C LEU A 155 4.48 -12.69 -22.08
N LEU A 156 5.56 -13.33 -21.64
CA LEU A 156 6.86 -13.20 -22.32
C LEU A 156 6.75 -13.78 -23.73
N ILE A 157 6.87 -12.89 -24.72
CA ILE A 157 6.68 -13.24 -26.13
C ILE A 157 8.00 -13.43 -26.87
N GLY A 158 9.11 -12.97 -26.28
CA GLY A 158 10.45 -13.11 -26.83
C GLY A 158 11.39 -12.06 -26.27
N LYS A 159 12.48 -11.80 -26.99
CA LYS A 159 13.45 -10.76 -26.68
C LYS A 159 13.75 -9.94 -27.92
N VAL A 160 14.21 -8.71 -27.72
CA VAL A 160 14.74 -7.86 -28.79
C VAL A 160 16.06 -8.45 -29.28
N GLN A 161 16.12 -8.68 -30.58
CA GLN A 161 17.24 -9.24 -31.33
C GLN A 161 17.69 -8.27 -32.43
N GLY A 162 18.83 -8.57 -33.05
CA GLY A 162 19.36 -7.80 -34.17
C GLY A 162 20.22 -6.60 -33.76
N ALA A 163 20.75 -5.91 -34.76
CA ALA A 163 21.63 -4.77 -34.56
C ALA A 163 20.85 -3.54 -34.10
N ALA A 164 21.52 -2.61 -33.43
CA ALA A 164 20.95 -1.40 -32.85
C ALA A 164 20.13 -0.53 -33.83
N GLN A 165 20.52 -0.53 -35.11
CA GLN A 165 19.89 0.19 -36.20
C GLN A 165 18.65 -0.51 -36.76
N ASN A 166 18.49 -1.81 -36.50
CA ASN A 166 17.38 -2.61 -37.01
C ASN A 166 16.94 -3.70 -36.02
N PRO A 167 16.48 -3.32 -34.81
CA PRO A 167 16.08 -4.29 -33.81
C PRO A 167 14.75 -4.95 -34.22
N TYR A 168 14.64 -6.24 -33.96
CA TYR A 168 13.43 -7.01 -34.23
C TYR A 168 13.10 -7.98 -33.11
N LEU A 169 11.86 -8.45 -33.08
CA LEU A 169 11.37 -9.50 -32.22
C LEU A 169 10.98 -10.70 -33.07
N VAL A 170 11.34 -11.89 -32.61
CA VAL A 170 10.80 -13.16 -33.10
C VAL A 170 9.84 -13.68 -32.04
N PRO A 171 8.51 -13.58 -32.23
CA PRO A 171 7.56 -13.90 -31.19
C PRO A 171 7.36 -15.42 -31.08
N VAL A 172 7.21 -15.92 -29.86
CA VAL A 172 6.98 -17.35 -29.56
C VAL A 172 5.56 -17.82 -29.89
N GLU A 173 4.65 -16.88 -30.08
CA GLU A 173 3.27 -17.06 -30.55
C GLU A 173 2.90 -15.94 -31.52
N GLU A 174 1.75 -16.07 -32.18
CA GLU A 174 1.30 -15.05 -33.13
C GLU A 174 0.88 -13.75 -32.44
N LEU A 175 1.06 -12.64 -33.15
CA LEU A 175 0.66 -11.30 -32.75
C LEU A 175 -0.45 -10.80 -33.66
N LEU A 176 -1.52 -10.30 -33.06
CA LEU A 176 -2.68 -9.76 -33.76
C LEU A 176 -2.52 -8.25 -33.97
N PRO A 177 -3.12 -7.69 -35.04
CA PRO A 177 -3.26 -6.24 -35.17
C PRO A 177 -3.94 -5.65 -33.91
N GLY A 178 -3.35 -4.60 -33.35
CA GLY A 178 -3.86 -3.93 -32.15
C GLY A 178 -3.22 -4.38 -30.84
N ASP A 179 -2.58 -5.55 -30.79
CA ASP A 179 -1.89 -6.06 -29.59
C ASP A 179 -0.92 -5.02 -29.03
N LEU A 180 -0.80 -4.94 -27.70
CA LEU A 180 0.11 -4.05 -27.02
C LEU A 180 1.27 -4.84 -26.43
N LEU A 181 2.48 -4.56 -26.93
CA LEU A 181 3.72 -5.13 -26.43
C LEU A 181 4.39 -4.14 -25.46
N ARG A 182 4.88 -4.66 -24.34
CA ARG A 182 5.82 -3.96 -23.46
C ARG A 182 7.23 -4.47 -23.74
N ILE A 183 8.13 -3.55 -24.05
CA ILE A 183 9.56 -3.83 -24.25
C ILE A 183 10.28 -3.47 -22.95
N GLY A 184 11.09 -4.39 -22.43
CA GLY A 184 11.85 -4.22 -21.20
C GLY A 184 10.98 -4.06 -19.94
N TYR A 185 11.63 -3.73 -18.83
CA TYR A 185 10.96 -3.36 -17.59
C TYR A 185 10.88 -1.83 -17.44
N GLU A 186 9.76 -1.31 -16.93
CA GLU A 186 9.50 0.14 -16.82
C GLU A 186 10.61 0.92 -16.10
N ASP A 187 11.37 0.26 -15.23
CA ASP A 187 12.42 0.84 -14.38
C ASP A 187 13.85 0.74 -14.92
N GLU A 188 14.10 -0.08 -15.96
CA GLU A 188 15.47 -0.37 -16.44
C GLU A 188 15.98 0.59 -17.53
N GLY A 189 15.18 1.57 -17.95
CA GLY A 189 15.54 2.50 -19.03
C GLY A 189 15.56 1.84 -20.41
N GLY A 190 14.94 2.47 -21.41
CA GLY A 190 14.76 1.86 -22.74
C GLY A 190 13.51 0.99 -22.87
N SER A 191 12.68 0.94 -21.83
CA SER A 191 11.35 0.36 -21.89
C SER A 191 10.34 1.26 -22.60
N GLY A 192 9.35 0.62 -23.22
CA GLY A 192 8.32 1.31 -24.01
C GLY A 192 7.16 0.40 -24.35
N LEU A 193 6.09 1.02 -24.85
CA LEU A 193 4.92 0.32 -25.38
C LEU A 193 4.95 0.36 -26.90
N LEU A 194 4.70 -0.77 -27.54
CA LEU A 194 4.60 -0.91 -29.00
C LEU A 194 3.24 -1.53 -29.33
N ARG A 195 2.42 -0.81 -30.10
CA ARG A 195 1.20 -1.37 -30.67
C ARG A 195 1.54 -2.12 -31.96
N VAL A 196 1.08 -3.36 -32.09
CA VAL A 196 1.25 -4.19 -33.27
C VAL A 196 0.34 -3.66 -34.38
N GLY A 197 0.91 -3.26 -35.52
CA GLY A 197 0.13 -2.68 -36.62
C GLY A 197 -0.46 -3.70 -37.60
N LYS A 198 0.14 -4.90 -37.69
CA LYS A 198 -0.28 -5.97 -38.60
C LYS A 198 -0.01 -7.34 -37.98
N PHE A 199 -0.70 -8.36 -38.47
CA PHE A 199 -0.50 -9.74 -38.04
C PHE A 199 0.97 -10.16 -38.20
N VAL A 200 1.52 -10.84 -37.19
CA VAL A 200 2.85 -11.43 -37.22
C VAL A 200 2.73 -12.90 -36.81
N PRO A 201 3.09 -13.87 -37.69
CA PRO A 201 2.99 -15.27 -37.34
C PRO A 201 4.01 -15.65 -36.27
N LYS A 202 3.74 -16.76 -35.56
CA LYS A 202 4.70 -17.41 -34.66
C LYS A 202 6.03 -17.64 -35.40
N LYS A 203 7.16 -17.31 -34.76
CA LYS A 203 8.51 -17.30 -35.36
C LYS A 203 8.72 -16.34 -36.54
N GLY A 204 7.75 -15.46 -36.84
CA GLY A 204 7.91 -14.36 -37.79
C GLY A 204 8.84 -13.26 -37.25
N ARG A 205 9.05 -12.19 -38.01
CA ARG A 205 9.85 -11.03 -37.58
C ARG A 205 8.99 -9.78 -37.48
N LEU A 206 8.96 -9.17 -36.29
CA LEU A 206 8.43 -7.82 -36.07
C LEU A 206 9.58 -6.85 -35.85
N TYR A 207 9.77 -5.92 -36.78
CA TYR A 207 10.75 -4.85 -36.60
C TYR A 207 10.24 -3.83 -35.58
N ILE A 208 11.10 -3.47 -34.62
CA ILE A 208 10.80 -2.57 -33.52
C ILE A 208 11.44 -1.21 -33.83
N LYS A 209 10.67 -0.12 -33.74
CA LYS A 209 11.26 1.23 -33.78
C LYS A 209 11.93 1.50 -32.43
N PRO A 210 13.25 1.73 -32.37
CA PRO A 210 13.92 1.96 -31.09
C PRO A 210 13.41 3.26 -30.43
N PRO A 211 13.17 3.27 -29.11
CA PRO A 211 12.96 4.51 -28.37
C PRO A 211 14.20 5.41 -28.49
N LEU A 212 13.99 6.71 -28.75
CA LEU A 212 15.07 7.69 -28.86
C LEU A 212 15.89 7.77 -27.55
N GLY A 213 17.22 7.59 -27.65
CA GLY A 213 18.18 8.15 -26.67
C GLY A 213 18.59 7.34 -25.43
N LYS A 214 18.43 6.01 -25.36
CA LYS A 214 18.92 5.22 -24.18
C LYS A 214 19.81 4.02 -24.55
N LYS A 215 20.73 3.64 -23.65
CA LYS A 215 21.73 2.57 -23.83
C LYS A 215 21.06 1.26 -24.31
N ARG A 216 21.50 0.81 -25.48
CA ARG A 216 20.90 -0.25 -26.28
C ARG A 216 21.48 -1.61 -25.87
N GLY A 217 20.79 -2.32 -24.99
CA GLY A 217 21.05 -3.74 -24.80
C GLY A 217 20.34 -4.54 -25.90
N SER A 218 21.09 -5.28 -26.72
CA SER A 218 20.54 -6.50 -27.33
C SER A 218 20.09 -7.43 -26.19
N GLU A 219 18.95 -8.11 -26.29
CA GLU A 219 18.33 -9.01 -25.28
C GLU A 219 17.23 -8.45 -24.35
N LEU A 220 16.68 -7.26 -24.58
CA LEU A 220 15.53 -6.79 -23.77
C LEU A 220 14.32 -7.74 -23.89
N PRO A 221 13.70 -8.19 -22.79
CA PRO A 221 12.51 -9.03 -22.85
C PRO A 221 11.32 -8.25 -23.41
N VAL A 222 10.48 -8.90 -24.22
CA VAL A 222 9.26 -8.31 -24.77
C VAL A 222 8.06 -9.13 -24.28
N PHE A 223 7.08 -8.43 -23.71
CA PHE A 223 5.88 -9.02 -23.13
C PHE A 223 4.65 -8.58 -23.91
N LEU A 224 3.74 -9.51 -24.18
CA LEU A 224 2.38 -9.18 -24.58
C LEU A 224 1.63 -8.68 -23.34
N ALA A 225 1.29 -7.40 -23.33
CA ALA A 225 0.70 -6.70 -22.19
C ALA A 225 -0.83 -6.52 -22.32
N ASP A 226 -1.33 -6.46 -23.55
CA ASP A 226 -2.76 -6.44 -23.87
C ASP A 226 -2.97 -7.13 -25.22
N ARG A 227 -4.00 -7.98 -25.31
CA ARG A 227 -4.32 -8.80 -26.49
C ARG A 227 -5.65 -8.32 -27.07
N ARG A 228 -5.68 -8.03 -28.37
CA ARG A 228 -6.83 -7.46 -29.09
C ARG A 228 -7.42 -8.49 -30.04
N GLU A 229 -8.22 -9.39 -29.46
CA GLU A 229 -8.98 -10.38 -30.21
C GLU A 229 -10.25 -9.78 -30.77
N LYS A 230 -10.53 -10.06 -32.05
CA LYS A 230 -11.72 -9.55 -32.73
C LYS A 230 -13.01 -9.96 -32.04
N ALA A 231 -13.10 -11.22 -31.56
CA ALA A 231 -14.28 -11.72 -30.87
C ALA A 231 -14.56 -10.95 -29.57
N LEU A 232 -13.53 -10.67 -28.77
CA LEU A 232 -13.69 -9.88 -27.55
C LEU A 232 -14.06 -8.42 -27.87
N ASP A 233 -13.46 -7.84 -28.90
CA ASP A 233 -13.82 -6.49 -29.36
C ASP A 233 -15.28 -6.41 -29.86
N GLU A 234 -15.79 -7.47 -30.51
CA GLU A 234 -17.20 -7.58 -30.93
C GLU A 234 -18.14 -7.68 -29.71
N MET A 235 -17.81 -8.50 -28.70
CA MET A 235 -18.58 -8.59 -27.45
C MET A 235 -18.62 -7.26 -26.68
N ILE A 236 -17.49 -6.53 -26.64
CA ILE A 236 -17.43 -5.22 -25.99
C ILE A 236 -18.36 -4.22 -26.71
N LYS A 237 -18.35 -4.20 -28.05
CA LYS A 237 -19.24 -3.30 -28.82
C LYS A 237 -20.71 -3.62 -28.61
N GLU A 238 -21.07 -4.88 -28.49
CA GLU A 238 -22.44 -5.30 -28.17
C GLU A 238 -22.87 -4.75 -26.79
N LEU A 239 -22.02 -4.92 -25.78
CA LEU A 239 -22.26 -4.38 -24.44
C LEU A 239 -22.30 -2.85 -24.40
N GLU A 240 -21.47 -2.15 -25.18
CA GLU A 240 -21.54 -0.69 -25.33
C GLU A 240 -22.89 -0.28 -25.91
N GLY A 241 -23.37 -0.99 -26.95
CA GLY A 241 -24.68 -0.76 -27.54
C GLY A 241 -25.86 -1.07 -26.61
N GLU A 242 -25.70 -2.01 -25.67
CA GLU A 242 -26.67 -2.23 -24.59
C GLU A 242 -26.63 -1.10 -23.55
N ALA A 243 -25.43 -0.70 -23.12
CA ALA A 243 -25.23 0.35 -22.13
C ALA A 243 -25.80 1.70 -22.60
N ASP A 244 -25.67 2.03 -23.89
CA ASP A 244 -26.22 3.24 -24.50
C ASP A 244 -27.75 3.29 -24.46
N LYS A 245 -28.42 2.13 -24.34
CA LYS A 245 -29.89 2.03 -24.21
C LYS A 245 -30.37 2.22 -22.77
N ILE A 246 -29.46 2.17 -21.79
CA ILE A 246 -29.81 2.36 -20.38
C ILE A 246 -29.99 3.85 -20.14
N SER A 247 -31.24 4.30 -20.08
CA SER A 247 -31.56 5.65 -19.61
C SER A 247 -31.30 5.73 -18.10
N PHE A 248 -30.29 6.49 -17.69
CA PHE A 248 -30.15 6.85 -16.29
C PHE A 248 -31.25 7.88 -15.98
N SER A 249 -32.20 7.55 -15.10
CA SER A 249 -32.97 8.62 -14.44
C SER A 249 -31.96 9.51 -13.74
N ASP A 250 -32.04 10.83 -13.92
CA ASP A 250 -31.25 11.77 -13.13
C ASP A 250 -31.33 11.34 -11.67
N LYS A 251 -30.21 10.85 -11.13
CA LYS A 251 -30.17 10.41 -9.74
C LYS A 251 -30.55 11.63 -8.93
N GLN A 252 -31.67 11.56 -8.22
CA GLN A 252 -31.97 12.51 -7.15
C GLN A 252 -30.69 12.62 -6.33
N ALA A 253 -30.09 13.82 -6.30
CA ALA A 253 -28.90 14.07 -5.53
C ALA A 253 -29.17 13.56 -4.10
N SER A 254 -28.20 12.85 -3.53
CA SER A 254 -28.37 12.31 -2.17
C SER A 254 -28.84 13.45 -1.26
N PRO A 255 -29.96 13.31 -0.53
CA PRO A 255 -30.49 14.38 0.33
C PRO A 255 -29.59 14.66 1.53
N VAL A 256 -28.48 13.92 1.67
CA VAL A 256 -27.52 14.02 2.77
C VAL A 256 -26.74 15.34 2.67
N MET A 257 -27.29 16.37 3.30
CA MET A 257 -26.58 17.61 3.60
C MET A 257 -25.70 17.41 4.84
N LEU A 258 -24.41 17.14 4.64
CA LEU A 258 -23.45 17.03 5.74
C LEU A 258 -23.19 18.43 6.33
N LYS A 259 -23.77 18.71 7.50
CA LYS A 259 -23.46 19.93 8.26
C LYS A 259 -22.02 19.82 8.78
N LEU A 260 -21.13 20.68 8.28
CA LEU A 260 -19.77 20.79 8.79
C LEU A 260 -19.80 21.14 10.29
N THR A 261 -18.95 20.46 11.05
CA THR A 261 -18.90 20.60 12.51
C THR A 261 -18.45 21.98 12.96
N GLU A 262 -18.86 22.36 14.16
CA GLU A 262 -18.26 23.49 14.84
C GLU A 262 -16.81 23.18 15.23
N ARG A 263 -15.99 24.23 15.23
CA ARG A 263 -14.58 24.13 15.58
C ARG A 263 -14.43 23.91 17.08
N TYR A 264 -13.51 23.03 17.45
CA TYR A 264 -13.02 22.91 18.81
C TYR A 264 -12.34 24.21 19.24
N ASN A 265 -12.92 24.88 20.25
CA ASN A 265 -12.50 26.22 20.70
C ASN A 265 -11.92 26.26 22.13
N TYR A 266 -11.81 25.12 22.81
CA TYR A 266 -11.25 25.09 24.16
C TYR A 266 -9.72 25.23 24.13
N LYS A 267 -9.16 25.88 25.17
CA LYS A 267 -7.71 25.95 25.34
C LYS A 267 -7.14 24.55 25.59
N THR A 268 -6.31 24.08 24.67
CA THR A 268 -5.51 22.86 24.82
C THR A 268 -4.05 23.20 25.04
N ALA A 269 -3.42 22.51 26.00
CA ALA A 269 -1.97 22.52 26.13
C ALA A 269 -1.33 22.06 24.82
N ALA A 270 -0.28 22.76 24.39
CA ALA A 270 0.52 22.34 23.25
C ALA A 270 1.57 21.32 23.73
N TYR A 271 1.52 20.11 23.19
CA TYR A 271 2.47 19.04 23.48
C TYR A 271 3.59 19.02 22.45
N GLU A 272 4.82 18.89 22.93
CA GLU A 272 5.98 18.54 22.12
C GLU A 272 6.37 17.09 22.42
N MET A 273 6.04 16.16 21.54
CA MET A 273 6.15 14.73 21.79
C MET A 273 7.27 14.10 20.97
N HIS A 274 8.20 13.45 21.66
CA HIS A 274 9.28 12.69 21.03
C HIS A 274 8.99 11.20 21.19
N VAL A 275 8.79 10.50 20.07
CA VAL A 275 8.36 9.09 20.07
C VAL A 275 9.56 8.20 19.77
N TYR A 276 9.85 7.27 20.68
CA TYR A 276 11.01 6.40 20.59
C TYR A 276 10.62 4.92 20.62
N ARG A 277 11.53 4.06 20.14
CA ARG A 277 11.47 2.61 20.35
C ARG A 277 11.92 2.22 21.76
N LYS A 278 12.86 2.96 22.36
CA LYS A 278 13.37 2.75 23.73
C LYS A 278 13.06 3.97 24.58
N TYR A 279 12.70 3.74 25.84
CA TYR A 279 12.35 4.86 26.73
C TYR A 279 13.53 5.82 26.84
N THR A 280 13.23 7.11 26.60
CA THR A 280 14.16 8.21 26.75
C THR A 280 13.45 9.26 27.59
N LYS A 281 14.07 9.65 28.70
CA LYS A 281 13.47 10.63 29.62
C LYS A 281 13.22 11.95 28.87
N PRO A 282 12.00 12.49 28.91
CA PRO A 282 11.70 13.75 28.23
C PRO A 282 12.42 14.93 28.91
N GLY A 283 12.59 16.01 28.15
CA GLY A 283 13.06 17.29 28.67
C GLY A 283 11.95 18.04 29.42
N LYS A 284 12.29 19.18 30.05
CA LYS A 284 11.34 19.95 30.88
C LYS A 284 10.05 20.38 30.14
N GLU A 285 10.13 20.59 28.83
CA GLU A 285 9.00 21.07 28.00
C GLU A 285 8.53 20.04 26.97
N THR A 286 9.03 18.81 27.02
CA THR A 286 8.66 17.74 26.09
C THR A 286 7.97 16.60 26.81
N THR A 287 7.26 15.77 26.05
CA THR A 287 6.66 14.53 26.53
C THR A 287 7.23 13.35 25.74
N ALA A 288 7.31 12.20 26.39
CA ALA A 288 7.81 10.98 25.77
C ALA A 288 6.66 10.17 25.18
N GLY A 289 6.82 9.77 23.92
CA GLY A 289 6.04 8.73 23.28
C GLY A 289 6.83 7.43 23.22
N LEU A 290 6.18 6.29 23.45
CA LEU A 290 6.84 4.98 23.42
C LEU A 290 5.99 3.96 22.66
N TRP A 291 6.61 3.32 21.66
CA TRP A 291 5.97 2.23 20.93
C TRP A 291 5.79 0.98 21.81
N ILE A 292 4.58 0.43 21.81
CA ILE A 292 4.32 -0.94 22.23
C ILE A 292 4.78 -1.87 21.11
N ASP A 293 5.52 -2.91 21.48
CA ASP A 293 6.08 -3.89 20.55
C ASP A 293 6.00 -5.27 21.21
N VAL A 294 5.64 -6.31 20.45
CA VAL A 294 5.55 -7.68 20.96
C VAL A 294 6.90 -8.24 21.42
N ASN A 295 8.00 -7.89 20.74
CA ASN A 295 9.32 -8.48 20.95
C ASN A 295 10.18 -7.75 21.99
N ASN A 296 9.81 -6.53 22.38
CA ASN A 296 10.54 -5.84 23.44
C ASN A 296 10.15 -6.41 24.81
N PRO A 297 11.11 -6.55 25.76
CA PRO A 297 10.79 -6.88 27.15
C PRO A 297 9.73 -5.91 27.67
N ASP A 298 8.93 -6.33 28.64
CA ASP A 298 7.79 -5.54 29.14
C ASP A 298 8.28 -4.17 29.64
N LYS A 299 8.23 -3.17 28.74
CA LYS A 299 8.71 -1.80 29.01
C LYS A 299 7.99 -1.18 30.20
N ALA A 300 6.80 -1.68 30.48
CA ALA A 300 5.95 -1.30 31.58
C ALA A 300 6.41 -1.85 32.94
N GLU A 301 7.26 -2.89 32.99
CA GLU A 301 7.88 -3.37 34.24
C GLU A 301 9.00 -2.45 34.73
N THR A 302 9.63 -1.71 33.82
CA THR A 302 10.83 -0.89 34.12
C THR A 302 10.56 0.61 34.15
N THR A 303 9.40 1.08 33.68
CA THR A 303 9.12 2.51 33.51
C THR A 303 7.96 2.98 34.39
N VAL A 304 8.27 3.79 35.41
CA VAL A 304 7.30 4.32 36.40
C VAL A 304 6.63 5.62 35.94
N ASP A 305 7.04 6.17 34.80
CA ASP A 305 6.54 7.45 34.29
C ASP A 305 5.13 7.32 33.68
N ARG A 306 4.13 7.78 34.44
CA ARG A 306 2.71 7.78 34.03
C ARG A 306 2.36 8.83 32.98
N THR A 307 3.28 9.75 32.68
CA THR A 307 3.06 10.83 31.69
C THR A 307 3.32 10.38 30.25
N ILE A 308 3.90 9.18 30.06
CA ILE A 308 4.21 8.61 28.75
C ILE A 308 2.94 8.45 27.91
N TRP A 309 3.07 8.77 26.62
CA TRP A 309 2.10 8.45 25.59
C TRP A 309 2.46 7.12 24.94
N TRP A 310 1.59 6.12 25.08
CA TRP A 310 1.85 4.78 24.56
C TRP A 310 1.29 4.63 23.15
N TRP A 311 2.17 4.30 22.19
CA TRP A 311 1.84 4.19 20.78
C TRP A 311 1.63 2.74 20.39
N LEU A 312 0.43 2.41 19.92
CA LEU A 312 0.15 1.07 19.40
C LEU A 312 0.71 0.94 17.98
N PRO A 313 1.25 -0.23 17.61
CA PRO A 313 1.80 -0.43 16.28
C PRO A 313 0.69 -0.27 15.22
N PRO A 314 1.00 0.29 14.04
CA PRO A 314 0.00 0.59 13.01
C PRO A 314 -0.56 -0.65 12.30
N VAL A 315 0.05 -1.81 12.54
CA VAL A 315 -0.38 -3.13 12.07
C VAL A 315 -0.14 -4.10 13.23
N ILE A 316 -1.19 -4.83 13.61
CA ILE A 316 -1.14 -5.93 14.58
C ILE A 316 -1.68 -7.15 13.84
N TRP A 317 -0.93 -8.25 13.87
CA TRP A 317 -1.38 -9.51 13.26
C TRP A 317 -2.18 -10.34 14.28
N PRO A 318 -3.09 -11.23 13.84
CA PRO A 318 -3.91 -12.03 14.75
C PRO A 318 -3.09 -12.80 15.80
N GLU A 319 -1.90 -13.25 15.43
CA GLU A 319 -1.00 -14.01 16.30
C GLU A 319 -0.37 -13.12 17.41
N GLU A 320 -0.35 -11.81 17.20
CA GLU A 320 0.22 -10.81 18.11
C GLU A 320 -0.84 -10.13 19.00
N GLU A 321 -2.12 -10.24 18.64
CA GLU A 321 -3.21 -9.49 19.26
C GLU A 321 -3.31 -9.73 20.78
N LYS A 322 -3.28 -11.00 21.19
CA LYS A 322 -3.37 -11.38 22.61
C LYS A 322 -2.23 -10.78 23.44
N GLU A 323 -1.02 -10.78 22.89
CA GLU A 323 0.16 -10.26 23.56
C GLU A 323 0.13 -8.73 23.65
N ILE A 324 -0.28 -8.05 22.58
CA ILE A 324 -0.49 -6.60 22.61
C ILE A 324 -1.57 -6.23 23.63
N LYS A 325 -2.70 -6.95 23.66
CA LYS A 325 -3.77 -6.72 24.65
C LYS A 325 -3.25 -6.90 26.08
N ARG A 326 -2.44 -7.94 26.35
CA ARG A 326 -1.80 -8.16 27.66
C ARG A 326 -0.94 -6.96 28.07
N LYS A 327 -0.07 -6.48 27.16
CA LYS A 327 0.81 -5.33 27.42
C LYS A 327 0.02 -4.04 27.64
N VAL A 328 -0.99 -3.77 26.82
CA VAL A 328 -1.90 -2.62 26.99
C VAL A 328 -2.58 -2.67 28.36
N SER A 329 -3.16 -3.81 28.73
CA SER A 329 -3.83 -4.00 30.02
C SER A 329 -2.89 -3.79 31.21
N HIS A 330 -1.64 -4.25 31.10
CA HIS A 330 -0.62 -4.01 32.11
C HIS A 330 -0.27 -2.52 32.23
N VAL A 331 -0.05 -1.83 31.11
CA VAL A 331 0.23 -0.38 31.09
C VAL A 331 -0.91 0.42 31.73
N VAL A 332 -2.17 0.07 31.43
CA VAL A 332 -3.34 0.72 32.03
C VAL A 332 -3.41 0.46 33.53
N ARG A 333 -3.16 -0.77 34.00
CA ARG A 333 -3.14 -1.11 35.43
C ARG A 333 -2.08 -0.32 36.21
N ASN A 334 -0.95 0.01 35.59
CA ASN A 334 0.11 0.83 36.21
C ASN A 334 -0.20 2.34 36.26
N GLY A 335 -1.40 2.75 35.83
CA GLY A 335 -1.87 4.13 35.95
C GLY A 335 -1.60 5.01 34.71
N CYS A 336 -1.05 4.45 33.63
CA CYS A 336 -0.91 5.19 32.38
C CYS A 336 -2.29 5.37 31.71
N ARG A 337 -2.53 6.55 31.15
CA ARG A 337 -3.84 6.92 30.55
C ARG A 337 -3.74 7.47 29.14
N ASN A 338 -2.55 7.84 28.67
CA ASN A 338 -2.37 8.47 27.35
C ASN A 338 -1.95 7.44 26.30
N PHE A 339 -2.74 7.31 25.23
CA PHE A 339 -2.47 6.36 24.15
C PHE A 339 -2.66 6.99 22.77
N VAL A 340 -1.83 6.55 21.83
CA VAL A 340 -1.96 6.87 20.40
C VAL A 340 -2.23 5.58 19.63
N LEU A 341 -3.41 5.51 19.00
CA LEU A 341 -3.91 4.34 18.29
C LEU A 341 -3.76 4.56 16.79
N ASN A 342 -3.07 3.67 16.11
CA ASN A 342 -2.75 3.80 14.69
C ASN A 342 -3.72 3.04 13.76
N ALA A 343 -4.77 2.46 14.33
CA ALA A 343 -5.98 2.04 13.62
C ALA A 343 -7.21 2.16 14.55
N PRO A 344 -8.39 2.60 14.05
CA PRO A 344 -9.55 2.83 14.91
C PRO A 344 -10.04 1.61 15.71
N TRP A 345 -9.92 0.41 15.13
CA TRP A 345 -10.34 -0.84 15.77
C TRP A 345 -9.54 -1.16 17.05
N GLN A 346 -8.36 -0.58 17.23
CA GLN A 346 -7.49 -0.83 18.38
C GLN A 346 -8.11 -0.39 19.71
N THR A 347 -9.19 0.39 19.68
CA THR A 347 -10.03 0.67 20.85
C THR A 347 -10.55 -0.60 21.52
N ALA A 348 -10.77 -1.67 20.76
CA ALA A 348 -11.19 -2.98 21.27
C ALA A 348 -10.12 -3.71 22.12
N LEU A 349 -8.87 -3.22 22.12
CA LEU A 349 -7.80 -3.78 22.96
C LEU A 349 -7.86 -3.30 24.41
N PHE A 350 -8.78 -2.38 24.73
CA PHE A 350 -8.96 -1.80 26.05
C PHE A 350 -10.28 -2.28 26.65
N ASP A 351 -10.25 -2.70 27.92
CA ASP A 351 -11.47 -3.14 28.60
C ASP A 351 -12.34 -1.97 29.07
N ALA A 352 -11.73 -0.79 29.30
CA ALA A 352 -12.43 0.44 29.71
C ALA A 352 -11.83 1.65 28.96
N PRO A 353 -12.15 1.85 27.66
CA PRO A 353 -11.58 2.94 26.86
C PRO A 353 -12.01 4.34 27.32
N ASP A 354 -13.21 4.50 27.90
CA ASP A 354 -13.79 5.81 28.25
C ASP A 354 -13.03 6.57 29.34
N ILE A 355 -12.24 5.87 30.16
CA ILE A 355 -11.40 6.48 31.21
C ILE A 355 -10.00 6.87 30.70
N LEU A 356 -9.73 6.64 29.41
CA LEU A 356 -8.42 6.84 28.80
C LEU A 356 -8.42 8.08 27.90
N ASN A 357 -7.25 8.70 27.78
CA ASN A 357 -7.00 9.74 26.80
C ASN A 357 -6.48 9.09 25.51
N LEU A 358 -7.39 8.80 24.59
CA LEU A 358 -7.10 8.13 23.32
C LEU A 358 -6.97 9.15 22.20
N TRP A 359 -5.85 9.13 21.49
CA TRP A 359 -5.63 9.92 20.28
C TRP A 359 -5.49 9.01 19.07
N THR A 360 -6.01 9.43 17.92
CA THR A 360 -5.72 8.73 16.67
C THR A 360 -4.34 9.12 16.17
N GLY A 361 -3.51 8.14 15.88
CA GLY A 361 -2.18 8.33 15.34
C GLY A 361 -2.16 8.61 13.83
N PRO A 362 -1.01 9.08 13.32
CA PRO A 362 -0.85 9.53 11.94
C PRO A 362 -1.06 8.43 10.90
N PHE A 363 -0.92 7.15 11.30
CA PHE A 363 -1.17 6.01 10.42
C PHE A 363 -2.67 5.70 10.23
N CYS A 364 -3.58 6.35 10.97
CA CYS A 364 -5.01 6.31 10.64
C CYS A 364 -5.34 7.04 9.32
N ASN A 365 -4.38 7.79 8.76
CA ASN A 365 -4.52 8.53 7.48
C ASN A 365 -5.71 9.50 7.45
N ILE A 366 -6.04 10.09 8.61
CA ILE A 366 -7.11 11.08 8.72
C ILE A 366 -6.73 12.31 7.89
N SER A 367 -7.60 12.67 6.93
CA SER A 367 -7.29 13.62 5.86
C SER A 367 -8.41 14.63 5.56
N ASN A 368 -9.51 14.61 6.32
CA ASN A 368 -10.60 15.57 6.18
C ASN A 368 -11.41 15.69 7.49
N VAL A 369 -12.23 16.74 7.59
CA VAL A 369 -13.02 17.07 8.79
C VAL A 369 -14.05 16.00 9.15
N LEU A 370 -14.66 15.35 8.15
CA LEU A 370 -15.66 14.30 8.39
C LEU A 370 -15.02 13.08 9.05
N ALA A 371 -13.81 12.71 8.64
CA ALA A 371 -13.04 11.66 9.28
C ALA A 371 -12.68 12.05 10.72
N VAL A 372 -12.33 13.31 11.01
CA VAL A 372 -12.12 13.78 12.39
C VAL A 372 -13.41 13.67 13.22
N LYS A 373 -14.57 14.04 12.67
CA LYS A 373 -15.87 13.88 13.33
C LYS A 373 -16.21 12.42 13.61
N MET A 374 -15.86 11.52 12.71
CA MET A 374 -16.00 10.08 12.96
C MET A 374 -15.14 9.66 14.16
N MET A 375 -13.88 10.11 14.25
CA MET A 375 -13.03 9.79 15.39
C MET A 375 -13.59 10.36 16.71
N GLN A 376 -14.18 11.56 16.70
CA GLN A 376 -14.89 12.10 17.86
C GLN A 376 -16.05 11.19 18.29
N THR A 377 -16.82 10.69 17.33
CA THR A 377 -17.97 9.80 17.61
C THR A 377 -17.52 8.46 18.19
N LEU A 378 -16.32 8.01 17.83
CA LEU A 378 -15.66 6.81 18.38
C LEU A 378 -14.97 7.05 19.73
N GLY A 379 -15.14 8.23 20.36
CA GLY A 379 -14.62 8.52 21.70
C GLY A 379 -13.16 8.99 21.74
N PHE A 380 -12.54 9.32 20.60
CA PHE A 380 -11.17 9.87 20.59
C PHE A 380 -11.12 11.33 21.08
N SER A 381 -10.10 11.63 21.88
CA SER A 381 -9.84 12.96 22.46
C SER A 381 -9.03 13.89 21.55
N GLY A 382 -8.42 13.37 20.48
CA GLY A 382 -7.62 14.16 19.54
C GLY A 382 -7.14 13.35 18.34
N VAL A 383 -6.67 14.06 17.31
CA VAL A 383 -6.27 13.47 16.04
C VAL A 383 -4.91 13.98 15.60
N ILE A 384 -3.95 13.07 15.40
CA ILE A 384 -2.72 13.35 14.66
C ILE A 384 -3.02 13.12 13.18
N LEU A 385 -3.01 14.19 12.39
CA LEU A 385 -3.34 14.16 10.97
C LEU A 385 -2.29 13.42 10.13
N SER A 386 -2.71 12.95 8.95
CA SER A 386 -1.82 12.27 8.01
C SER A 386 -0.69 13.19 7.54
N PRO A 387 0.58 12.73 7.55
CA PRO A 387 1.70 13.51 7.03
C PRO A 387 1.71 13.64 5.51
N GLU A 388 0.82 12.95 4.78
CA GLU A 388 0.69 13.10 3.32
C GLU A 388 -0.07 14.37 2.90
N LEU A 389 -0.64 15.14 3.83
CA LEU A 389 -1.43 16.33 3.54
C LEU A 389 -0.55 17.52 3.09
N GLY A 390 -1.10 18.37 2.22
CA GLY A 390 -0.52 19.68 1.89
C GLY A 390 -0.91 20.75 2.91
N GLN A 391 -0.27 21.93 2.83
CA GLN A 391 -0.53 23.05 3.75
C GLN A 391 -2.02 23.43 3.78
N ASP A 392 -2.66 23.56 2.61
CA ASP A 392 -4.06 23.98 2.50
C ASP A 392 -5.02 22.97 3.16
N ASP A 393 -4.73 21.67 3.02
CA ASP A 393 -5.50 20.60 3.66
C ASP A 393 -5.46 20.74 5.19
N TYR A 394 -4.26 20.95 5.77
CA TYR A 394 -4.11 21.16 7.21
C TYR A 394 -4.89 22.37 7.70
N MET A 395 -4.82 23.50 6.97
CA MET A 395 -5.52 24.73 7.35
C MET A 395 -7.03 24.60 7.21
N LEU A 396 -7.52 23.90 6.18
CA LEU A 396 -8.94 23.64 5.98
C LEU A 396 -9.51 22.79 7.12
N ILE A 397 -8.80 21.73 7.51
CA ILE A 397 -9.23 20.86 8.62
C ILE A 397 -9.23 21.64 9.94
N MET A 398 -8.18 22.42 10.21
CA MET A 398 -8.07 23.22 11.45
C MET A 398 -9.25 24.18 11.64
N LYS A 399 -9.78 24.77 10.56
CA LYS A 399 -10.91 25.72 10.64
C LYS A 399 -12.20 25.09 11.16
N LYS A 400 -12.38 23.77 11.01
CA LYS A 400 -13.65 23.06 11.28
C LYS A 400 -13.50 21.81 12.13
N SER A 401 -12.29 21.51 12.59
CA SER A 401 -12.03 20.30 13.37
C SER A 401 -12.81 20.32 14.69
N PRO A 402 -13.62 19.30 14.98
CA PRO A 402 -14.33 19.17 16.26
C PRO A 402 -13.43 18.60 17.38
N LEU A 403 -12.18 18.25 17.08
CA LEU A 403 -11.19 17.74 18.02
C LEU A 403 -9.89 18.55 17.98
N PRO A 404 -9.09 18.51 19.07
CA PRO A 404 -7.70 18.92 19.05
C PRO A 404 -6.91 18.21 17.94
N LEU A 405 -6.04 18.96 17.27
CA LEU A 405 -5.25 18.46 16.15
C LEU A 405 -3.76 18.39 16.51
N GLY A 406 -3.14 17.30 16.06
CA GLY A 406 -1.72 17.08 16.07
C GLY A 406 -1.17 16.77 14.68
N MET A 407 0.15 16.74 14.59
CA MET A 407 0.85 16.34 13.37
C MET A 407 2.25 15.79 13.66
N VAL A 408 2.76 15.00 12.71
CA VAL A 408 4.20 14.67 12.65
C VAL A 408 4.93 15.88 12.09
N ILE A 409 5.58 16.65 12.95
CA ILE A 409 6.32 17.85 12.54
C ILE A 409 7.74 17.52 12.10
N SER A 410 8.31 16.43 12.59
CA SER A 410 9.51 15.85 12.00
C SER A 410 9.63 14.36 12.31
N GLY A 411 10.44 13.64 11.54
CA GLY A 411 10.85 12.30 11.93
C GLY A 411 11.14 11.33 10.79
N ASN A 412 11.64 10.17 11.18
CA ASN A 412 11.88 9.02 10.31
C ASN A 412 10.54 8.38 9.93
N TRP A 413 9.90 8.89 8.87
CA TRP A 413 8.67 8.30 8.36
C TRP A 413 8.97 7.10 7.45
N PRO A 414 8.30 5.95 7.62
CA PRO A 414 8.54 4.80 6.74
C PRO A 414 7.97 5.04 5.34
N LEU A 415 8.70 4.58 4.33
CA LEU A 415 8.19 4.41 2.97
C LEU A 415 7.02 3.42 2.95
N THR A 416 7.12 2.34 3.73
CA THR A 416 6.06 1.36 3.85
C THR A 416 6.23 0.47 5.08
N ILE A 417 5.13 -0.16 5.49
CA ILE A 417 5.12 -1.26 6.46
C ILE A 417 4.56 -2.51 5.77
N SER A 418 5.21 -3.65 5.94
CA SER A 418 4.93 -4.92 5.24
C SER A 418 5.04 -6.12 6.19
N ARG A 419 4.32 -7.22 5.91
CA ARG A 419 4.46 -8.50 6.63
C ARG A 419 5.62 -9.35 6.10
N VAL A 420 6.02 -9.11 4.85
CA VAL A 420 6.98 -9.92 4.12
C VAL A 420 8.17 -9.08 3.70
N ILE A 421 9.32 -9.74 3.60
CA ILE A 421 10.53 -9.19 3.02
C ILE A 421 11.22 -10.30 2.22
N SER A 422 11.98 -9.93 1.19
CA SER A 422 12.83 -10.88 0.48
C SER A 422 13.89 -11.47 1.43
N GLU A 423 14.14 -12.78 1.33
CA GLU A 423 15.24 -13.45 2.06
C GLU A 423 16.62 -12.93 1.66
N GLN A 424 16.74 -12.33 0.47
CA GLN A 424 17.98 -11.69 0.01
C GLN A 424 18.22 -10.33 0.67
N VAL A 425 17.23 -9.75 1.37
CA VAL A 425 17.38 -8.47 2.07
C VAL A 425 17.83 -8.69 3.50
N LYS A 426 18.99 -8.15 3.82
CA LYS A 426 19.48 -8.03 5.18
C LYS A 426 18.92 -6.74 5.80
N THR A 427 18.15 -6.88 6.88
CA THR A 427 17.67 -5.74 7.66
C THR A 427 18.83 -4.98 8.28
N GLN A 428 18.61 -3.69 8.58
CA GLN A 428 19.61 -2.79 9.17
C GLN A 428 20.82 -2.48 8.27
N LEU A 429 20.80 -2.90 7.00
CA LEU A 429 21.79 -2.55 5.99
C LEU A 429 21.19 -1.63 4.91
N PRO A 430 22.00 -0.76 4.29
CA PRO A 430 21.53 0.15 3.25
C PRO A 430 21.08 -0.60 1.99
N LEU A 431 20.02 -0.09 1.38
CA LEU A 431 19.43 -0.48 0.11
C LEU A 431 19.42 0.73 -0.80
N ILE A 432 19.86 0.60 -2.05
CA ILE A 432 19.94 1.72 -2.98
C ILE A 432 19.01 1.47 -4.16
N SER A 433 18.15 2.46 -4.47
CA SER A 433 17.27 2.41 -5.63
C SER A 433 18.02 2.76 -6.93
N PRO A 434 17.45 2.48 -8.12
CA PRO A 434 18.06 2.89 -9.40
C PRO A 434 18.21 4.41 -9.56
N LYS A 435 17.51 5.19 -8.71
CA LYS A 435 17.59 6.65 -8.68
C LYS A 435 18.59 7.17 -7.65
N GLY A 436 19.38 6.30 -7.02
CA GLY A 436 20.33 6.66 -5.97
C GLY A 436 19.66 7.00 -4.64
N GLU A 437 18.40 6.60 -4.43
CA GLU A 437 17.69 6.79 -3.16
C GLU A 437 18.14 5.70 -2.18
N LEU A 438 18.68 6.07 -1.02
CA LEU A 438 19.08 5.13 0.03
C LEU A 438 17.90 4.87 0.99
N ALA A 439 17.70 3.61 1.33
CA ALA A 439 16.70 3.14 2.29
C ALA A 439 17.29 2.02 3.16
N TRP A 440 16.58 1.62 4.22
CA TRP A 440 16.85 0.37 4.94
C TRP A 440 15.57 -0.26 5.44
N ALA A 441 15.62 -1.57 5.70
CA ALA A 441 14.53 -2.29 6.33
C ALA A 441 14.85 -2.58 7.80
N ALA A 442 13.87 -2.46 8.69
CA ALA A 442 13.95 -2.81 10.11
C ALA A 442 12.73 -3.66 10.52
N GLY A 443 12.93 -4.65 11.39
CA GLY A 443 11.86 -5.51 11.90
C GLY A 443 11.38 -5.07 13.28
N TYR A 444 10.07 -5.05 13.50
CA TYR A 444 9.40 -4.79 14.78
C TYR A 444 8.17 -5.69 14.89
N GLY A 445 8.18 -6.65 15.82
CA GLY A 445 7.26 -7.79 15.76
C GLY A 445 7.35 -8.51 14.42
N SER A 446 6.20 -8.83 13.84
CA SER A 446 6.05 -9.44 12.52
C SER A 446 5.97 -8.40 11.38
N ASN A 447 6.28 -7.13 11.66
CA ASN A 447 6.27 -6.06 10.68
C ASN A 447 7.69 -5.68 10.25
N TYR A 448 7.89 -5.55 8.94
CA TYR A 448 9.06 -4.91 8.34
C TYR A 448 8.72 -3.47 7.95
N TRP A 449 9.54 -2.54 8.40
CA TRP A 449 9.45 -1.11 8.11
C TRP A 449 10.58 -0.74 7.16
N VAL A 450 10.26 -0.16 6.01
CA VAL A 450 11.27 0.35 5.09
C VAL A 450 11.37 1.85 5.27
N TYR A 451 12.52 2.34 5.70
CA TYR A 451 12.78 3.76 5.94
C TYR A 451 13.66 4.36 4.85
N PRO A 452 13.39 5.61 4.44
CA PRO A 452 14.30 6.39 3.62
C PRO A 452 15.38 7.04 4.48
N ASN A 453 16.54 7.34 3.90
CA ASN A 453 17.60 8.09 4.58
C ASN A 453 17.36 9.60 4.69
N TRP A 454 16.11 10.05 4.70
CA TRP A 454 15.76 11.44 4.93
C TRP A 454 14.44 11.55 5.66
N LYS A 455 14.34 12.55 6.55
CA LYS A 455 13.21 12.74 7.47
C LYS A 455 12.22 13.77 6.93
N ILE A 456 10.98 13.67 7.40
CA ILE A 456 10.06 14.80 7.38
C ILE A 456 10.66 15.89 8.29
N ASP A 457 10.60 17.14 7.86
CA ASP A 457 10.95 18.28 8.71
C ASP A 457 10.11 19.50 8.33
N LEU A 458 9.20 19.88 9.23
CA LEU A 458 8.33 21.05 9.15
C LEU A 458 8.51 21.92 10.41
N THR A 459 9.64 21.78 11.11
CA THR A 459 9.89 22.48 12.38
C THR A 459 9.94 24.00 12.21
N ASP A 460 10.32 24.48 11.02
CA ASP A 460 10.26 25.91 10.64
C ASP A 460 8.82 26.45 10.61
N LYS A 461 7.82 25.60 10.38
CA LYS A 461 6.39 25.96 10.36
C LYS A 461 5.72 25.87 11.73
N LYS A 462 6.41 25.37 12.76
CA LYS A 462 5.85 25.14 14.10
C LYS A 462 5.13 26.36 14.67
N LYS A 463 5.74 27.55 14.58
CA LYS A 463 5.16 28.78 15.15
C LYS A 463 3.83 29.14 14.48
N GLU A 464 3.76 29.02 13.16
CA GLU A 464 2.54 29.25 12.37
C GLU A 464 1.45 28.25 12.73
N LEU A 465 1.79 26.96 12.76
CA LEU A 465 0.88 25.86 13.11
C LEU A 465 0.33 25.99 14.53
N LYS A 466 1.18 26.35 15.50
CA LYS A 466 0.77 26.61 16.88
C LYS A 466 -0.19 27.80 16.96
N LYS A 467 0.07 28.87 16.20
CA LYS A 467 -0.83 30.02 16.10
C LYS A 467 -2.16 29.66 15.42
N ALA A 468 -2.15 28.75 14.45
CA ALA A 468 -3.35 28.26 13.77
C ALA A 468 -4.23 27.40 14.71
N GLY A 469 -3.64 26.76 15.72
CA GLY A 469 -4.35 26.03 16.77
C GLY A 469 -3.97 24.55 16.90
N PHE A 470 -2.90 24.09 16.25
CA PHE A 470 -2.37 22.75 16.49
C PHE A 470 -1.83 22.63 17.92
N SER A 471 -2.16 21.53 18.58
CA SER A 471 -1.86 21.29 19.99
C SER A 471 -0.97 20.09 20.25
N MET A 472 -0.57 19.34 19.23
CA MET A 472 0.39 18.23 19.39
C MET A 472 1.38 18.19 18.22
N PHE A 473 2.66 18.36 18.55
CA PHE A 473 3.77 18.30 17.61
C PHE A 473 4.56 17.03 17.89
N VAL A 474 4.65 16.14 16.90
CA VAL A 474 5.26 14.82 17.06
C VAL A 474 6.58 14.74 16.30
N HIS A 475 7.61 14.32 17.01
CA HIS A 475 8.93 13.94 16.50
C HIS A 475 9.05 12.42 16.52
N LEU A 476 8.98 11.77 15.35
CA LEU A 476 9.18 10.32 15.25
C LEU A 476 10.67 10.00 15.12
N ILE A 477 11.25 9.34 16.12
CA ILE A 477 12.69 9.10 16.21
C ILE A 477 12.96 7.62 16.04
N GLU A 478 13.68 7.27 14.97
CA GLU A 478 14.14 5.91 14.71
C GLU A 478 15.65 5.82 14.89
N GLN A 479 16.12 4.72 15.49
CA GLN A 479 17.55 4.51 15.66
C GLN A 479 18.19 4.21 14.31
N LEU A 480 19.21 5.00 13.93
CA LEU A 480 19.94 4.79 12.69
C LEU A 480 20.85 3.56 12.82
N PRO A 481 20.80 2.63 11.86
CA PRO A 481 21.75 1.53 11.79
C PRO A 481 23.18 2.01 11.50
N PRO A 482 24.19 1.22 11.88
CA PRO A 482 25.57 1.49 11.48
C PRO A 482 25.71 1.62 9.95
N GLY A 483 26.43 2.65 9.50
CA GLY A 483 26.67 2.90 8.07
C GLY A 483 25.52 3.59 7.33
N ILE A 484 24.45 4.00 8.03
CA ILE A 484 23.37 4.80 7.44
C ILE A 484 23.46 6.24 7.93
N GLU A 485 23.63 7.15 6.98
CA GLU A 485 23.61 8.59 7.24
C GLU A 485 22.34 9.24 6.68
N MET A 486 21.77 10.14 7.48
CA MET A 486 20.62 10.93 7.05
C MET A 486 21.06 12.02 6.09
N LYS A 487 20.53 11.98 4.86
CA LYS A 487 20.72 13.00 3.85
C LYS A 487 20.17 14.34 4.34
N LYS A 488 21.00 15.38 4.31
CA LYS A 488 20.57 16.76 4.53
C LYS A 488 19.69 17.22 3.38
N ARG A 489 18.40 17.45 3.66
CA ARG A 489 17.41 18.05 2.76
C ARG A 489 16.29 18.67 3.58
N GLU A 490 15.52 19.56 2.96
CA GLU A 490 14.47 20.33 3.64
C GLU A 490 13.37 19.48 4.30
N GLY A 491 13.08 18.29 3.78
CA GLY A 491 12.11 17.39 4.43
C GLY A 491 10.65 17.81 4.32
N ARG A 492 10.31 18.81 3.49
CA ARG A 492 8.94 19.33 3.24
C ARG A 492 8.06 18.40 2.41
N TRP A 493 7.90 17.15 2.83
CA TRP A 493 7.08 16.17 2.11
C TRP A 493 5.63 16.65 1.98
N ASN A 494 5.15 16.78 0.74
CA ASN A 494 3.82 17.25 0.34
C ASN A 494 3.38 18.65 0.80
N TRP A 495 4.12 19.32 1.70
CA TRP A 495 3.73 20.61 2.25
C TRP A 495 3.45 21.66 1.17
N ASP A 496 4.38 21.80 0.21
CA ASP A 496 4.29 22.74 -0.90
C ASP A 496 3.63 22.14 -2.16
N LEU A 497 3.19 20.87 -2.11
CA LEU A 497 2.53 20.23 -3.24
C LEU A 497 1.06 20.65 -3.28
N SER A 498 0.70 21.51 -4.24
CA SER A 498 -0.69 21.63 -4.67
C SER A 498 -1.07 20.31 -5.36
N LEU A 499 -1.89 19.51 -4.69
CA LEU A 499 -2.46 18.33 -5.29
C LEU A 499 -3.55 18.79 -6.27
N SER A 500 -3.14 19.07 -7.51
CA SER A 500 -4.05 19.24 -8.64
C SER A 500 -4.89 18.01 -8.90
#